data_AF-A0A8H3HQR0-F1
#
_entry.id   AF-A0A8H3HQR0-F1
#
_cell.length_a   1.000
_cell.length_b   1.000
_cell.length_c   1.000
_cell.angle_alpha   90.00
_cell.angle_beta   90.00
_cell.angle_gamma   90.00
#
_symmetry.space_group_name_H-M   'P 1'
#
loop_
_entity.id
_entity.type
_entity.pdbx_description
1 polymer ?
#
loop_
_entity_poly.entity_id
_entity_poly.type
_entity_poly.pdbx_seq_one_letter_code
_entity_poly.pdbx_strand_id
1 'polypeptide(L)'
;MKPPSRPASPVSGSTPVSPTPASAVGTPLFLTEYQPTSNPTTCKKAMQAVNRTLAEAHWVASDAHAKFAAKFPNLSPRHFLAHSHSLSRSRATLLIRLTTGHIQLRQHLFRLQLADSPKCEQCGVESETVTHYLFRCQHYAVQRGEHLASRGSDFLKLAFLLHASCALEPLFDYVKATGRFADLVR
;
A
#
# COMPACT_ATOMS: atom_id res chain seq x y z
N MET A 1 14.56 -14.74 79.39
CA MET A 1 13.19 -14.76 79.94
C MET A 1 12.29 -15.51 78.96
N LYS A 2 11.78 -16.67 79.38
CA LYS A 2 11.02 -17.63 78.56
C LYS A 2 9.54 -17.49 78.92
N PRO A 3 8.62 -17.24 77.97
CA PRO A 3 7.20 -17.39 78.23
C PRO A 3 6.74 -18.84 78.01
N PRO A 4 5.66 -19.26 78.69
CA PRO A 4 5.33 -20.66 78.94
C PRO A 4 4.62 -21.38 77.79
N SER A 5 4.92 -22.67 77.74
CA SER A 5 4.29 -23.75 76.98
C SER A 5 2.78 -23.87 77.25
N ARG A 6 1.99 -23.98 76.17
CA ARG A 6 0.56 -24.33 76.21
C ARG A 6 0.39 -25.82 75.86
N PRO A 7 -0.50 -26.57 76.56
CA PRO A 7 -0.59 -28.03 76.46
C PRO A 7 -1.30 -28.51 75.19
N ALA A 8 -0.93 -29.73 74.80
CA ALA A 8 -1.51 -30.51 73.71
C ALA A 8 -2.91 -31.02 74.04
N SER A 9 -3.79 -31.01 73.05
CA SER A 9 -5.10 -31.68 73.03
C SER A 9 -5.21 -32.56 71.77
N PRO A 10 -6.06 -33.60 71.80
CA PRO A 10 -5.72 -34.89 71.21
C PRO A 10 -6.04 -35.03 69.72
N VAL A 11 -5.29 -35.95 69.13
CA VAL A 11 -5.41 -36.49 67.77
C VAL A 11 -6.80 -37.12 67.57
N SER A 12 -7.62 -36.51 66.73
CA SER A 12 -8.77 -37.19 66.11
C SER A 12 -8.31 -37.81 64.79
N GLY A 13 -8.29 -39.15 64.77
CA GLY A 13 -7.94 -39.94 63.60
C GLY A 13 -8.85 -39.61 62.42
N SER A 14 -8.23 -39.14 61.34
CA SER A 14 -8.87 -39.03 60.03
C SER A 14 -8.54 -40.32 59.26
N THR A 15 -9.53 -41.18 59.09
CA THR A 15 -9.46 -42.32 58.17
C THR A 15 -9.21 -41.82 56.75
N PRO A 16 -8.37 -42.51 55.94
CA PRO A 16 -8.13 -42.11 54.56
C PRO A 16 -9.34 -42.52 53.72
N VAL A 17 -10.14 -41.54 53.32
CA VAL A 17 -11.16 -41.74 52.27
C VAL A 17 -10.40 -41.86 50.95
N SER A 18 -10.41 -43.08 50.40
CA SER A 18 -9.87 -43.39 49.06
C SER A 18 -10.43 -42.40 48.03
N PRO A 19 -9.60 -41.82 47.14
CA PRO A 19 -10.10 -40.98 46.08
C PRO A 19 -10.90 -41.84 45.09
N THR A 20 -12.21 -41.60 45.04
CA THR A 20 -13.06 -42.07 43.95
C THR A 20 -12.49 -41.54 42.63
N PRO A 21 -12.33 -42.37 41.58
CA PRO A 21 -11.82 -41.88 40.31
C PRO A 21 -12.79 -40.83 39.79
N ALA A 22 -12.31 -39.59 39.63
CA ALA A 22 -13.03 -38.55 38.95
C ALA A 22 -13.36 -39.07 37.55
N SER A 23 -14.64 -39.41 37.36
CA SER A 23 -15.20 -39.82 36.08
C SER A 23 -14.77 -38.77 35.07
N ALA A 24 -14.02 -39.18 34.06
CA ALA A 24 -13.68 -38.33 32.93
C ALA A 24 -15.01 -37.86 32.34
N VAL A 25 -15.40 -36.62 32.63
CA VAL A 25 -16.53 -35.97 31.98
C VAL A 25 -16.09 -35.77 30.54
N GLY A 26 -16.30 -36.80 29.73
CA GLY A 26 -16.10 -36.76 28.30
C GLY A 26 -16.90 -35.58 27.77
N THR A 27 -16.24 -34.74 26.98
CA THR A 27 -16.86 -33.61 26.32
C THR A 27 -18.18 -34.09 25.70
N PRO A 28 -19.34 -33.52 26.08
CA PRO A 28 -20.63 -34.00 25.60
C PRO A 28 -20.66 -33.93 24.07
N LEU A 29 -21.22 -34.96 23.44
CA LEU A 29 -21.13 -35.19 21.99
C LEU A 29 -21.46 -33.94 21.16
N PHE A 30 -22.44 -33.14 21.59
CA PHE A 30 -22.82 -31.90 20.90
C PHE A 30 -21.69 -30.86 20.80
N LEU A 31 -20.79 -30.80 21.79
CA LEU A 31 -19.61 -29.91 21.74
C LEU A 31 -18.49 -30.48 20.88
N THR A 32 -18.42 -31.80 20.77
CA THR A 32 -17.48 -32.50 19.86
C THR A 32 -17.90 -32.32 18.40
N GLU A 33 -19.20 -32.20 18.14
CA GLU A 33 -19.79 -31.96 16.82
C GLU A 33 -20.02 -30.48 16.49
N TYR A 34 -19.91 -29.58 17.49
CA TYR A 34 -20.15 -28.16 17.31
C TYR A 34 -19.04 -27.51 16.46
N GLN A 35 -19.35 -27.26 15.19
CA GLN A 35 -18.56 -26.38 14.33
C GLN A 35 -19.22 -24.99 14.33
N PRO A 36 -18.73 -24.03 15.12
CA PRO A 36 -19.28 -22.68 15.10
C PRO A 36 -19.20 -22.13 13.67
N THR A 37 -20.27 -21.49 13.21
CA THR A 37 -20.27 -20.82 11.92
C THR A 37 -19.12 -19.82 11.91
N SER A 38 -18.14 -20.07 11.05
CA SER A 38 -16.96 -19.21 10.96
C SER A 38 -17.42 -17.78 10.69
N ASN A 39 -16.97 -16.85 11.53
CA ASN A 39 -17.34 -15.43 11.41
C ASN A 39 -17.18 -14.99 9.95
N PRO A 40 -18.23 -14.44 9.30
CA PRO A 40 -18.18 -14.05 7.89
C PRO A 40 -16.97 -13.15 7.55
N THR A 41 -16.52 -12.33 8.51
CA THR A 41 -15.33 -11.48 8.37
C THR A 41 -14.05 -12.30 8.30
N THR A 42 -13.96 -13.37 9.09
CA THR A 42 -12.82 -14.31 9.07
C THR A 42 -12.78 -15.07 7.75
N CYS A 43 -13.92 -15.58 7.27
CA CYS A 43 -14.02 -16.20 5.94
C CYS A 43 -13.58 -15.23 4.83
N LYS A 44 -14.07 -13.99 4.87
CA LYS A 44 -13.70 -12.95 3.90
C LYS A 44 -12.19 -12.66 3.93
N LYS A 45 -11.58 -12.54 5.11
CA LYS A 45 -10.13 -12.31 5.22
C LYS A 45 -9.32 -13.48 4.68
N ALA A 46 -9.75 -14.73 4.96
CA ALA A 46 -9.11 -15.92 4.42
C ALA A 46 -9.20 -15.95 2.88
N MET A 47 -10.37 -15.67 2.31
CA MET A 47 -10.54 -15.54 0.85
C MET A 47 -9.66 -14.43 0.26
N GLN A 48 -9.60 -13.26 0.92
CA GLN A 48 -8.75 -12.16 0.46
C GLN A 48 -7.25 -12.51 0.51
N ALA A 49 -6.82 -13.35 1.45
CA ALA A 49 -5.45 -13.84 1.53
C ALA A 49 -5.14 -14.81 0.37
N VAL A 50 -6.04 -15.75 0.09
CA VAL A 50 -5.91 -16.68 -1.05
C VAL A 50 -5.90 -15.92 -2.38
N ASN A 51 -6.88 -15.03 -2.59
CA ASN A 51 -6.98 -14.22 -3.81
C ASN A 51 -5.75 -13.31 -3.99
N ARG A 52 -5.12 -12.89 -2.90
CA ARG A 52 -3.89 -12.10 -2.93
C ARG A 52 -2.73 -12.89 -3.52
N THR A 53 -2.51 -14.12 -3.07
CA THR A 53 -1.44 -14.98 -3.61
C THR A 53 -1.68 -15.26 -5.09
N LEU A 54 -2.92 -15.57 -5.48
CA LEU A 54 -3.29 -15.78 -6.88
C LEU A 54 -3.08 -14.54 -7.74
N ALA A 55 -3.47 -13.36 -7.25
CA ALA A 55 -3.29 -12.09 -7.95
C ALA A 55 -1.81 -11.73 -8.13
N GLU A 56 -0.97 -11.99 -7.12
CA GLU A 56 0.47 -11.77 -7.21
C GLU A 56 1.13 -12.70 -8.24
N ALA A 57 0.79 -13.99 -8.23
CA ALA A 57 1.28 -14.94 -9.22
C ALA A 57 0.84 -14.54 -10.64
N HIS A 58 -0.43 -14.18 -10.83
CA HIS A 58 -0.96 -13.71 -12.11
C HIS A 58 -0.28 -12.41 -12.57
N TRP A 59 -0.04 -11.46 -11.65
CA TRP A 59 0.69 -10.23 -11.97
C TRP A 59 2.10 -10.56 -12.46
N VAL A 60 2.88 -11.31 -11.69
CA VAL A 60 4.27 -11.68 -12.04
C VAL A 60 4.37 -12.39 -13.39
N ALA A 61 3.41 -13.25 -13.72
CA ALA A 61 3.37 -13.97 -14.99
C ALA A 61 2.99 -13.10 -16.21
N SER A 62 2.51 -11.86 -16.01
CA SER A 62 2.00 -11.01 -17.09
C SER A 62 3.08 -10.16 -17.76
N ASP A 63 2.92 -9.89 -19.07
CA ASP A 63 3.76 -8.92 -19.80
C ASP A 63 3.70 -7.51 -19.19
N ALA A 64 2.57 -7.17 -18.55
CA ALA A 64 2.40 -5.90 -17.87
C ALA A 64 3.37 -5.76 -16.69
N HIS A 65 3.64 -6.85 -15.97
CA HIS A 65 4.65 -6.86 -14.91
C HIS A 65 6.05 -6.64 -15.47
N ALA A 66 6.43 -7.32 -16.55
CA ALA A 66 7.74 -7.10 -17.17
C ALA A 66 7.95 -5.63 -17.58
N LYS A 67 6.95 -5.01 -18.21
CA LYS A 67 6.97 -3.58 -18.57
C LYS A 67 7.02 -2.67 -17.34
N PHE A 68 6.26 -3.00 -16.30
CA PHE A 68 6.25 -2.22 -15.05
C PHE A 68 7.59 -2.30 -14.34
N ALA A 69 8.16 -3.50 -14.18
CA ALA A 69 9.44 -3.74 -13.53
C ALA A 69 10.61 -3.07 -14.26
N ALA A 70 10.57 -3.03 -15.60
CA ALA A 70 11.55 -2.29 -16.39
C ALA A 70 11.51 -0.77 -16.13
N LYS A 71 10.31 -0.20 -15.88
CA LYS A 71 10.12 1.23 -15.60
C LYS A 71 10.39 1.57 -14.12
N PHE A 72 10.02 0.69 -13.22
CA PHE A 72 10.10 0.86 -11.77
C PHE A 72 10.75 -0.37 -11.14
N PRO A 73 12.09 -0.48 -11.20
CA PRO A 73 12.79 -1.63 -10.64
C PRO A 73 12.59 -1.68 -9.13
N ASN A 74 12.36 -2.88 -8.60
CA ASN A 74 12.13 -3.13 -7.17
C ASN A 74 10.87 -2.48 -6.57
N LEU A 75 9.98 -1.93 -7.40
CA LEU A 75 8.68 -1.46 -6.93
C LEU A 75 7.62 -2.49 -7.28
N SER A 76 6.75 -2.77 -6.31
CA SER A 76 5.50 -3.48 -6.54
C SER A 76 4.37 -2.46 -6.72
N PRO A 77 3.33 -2.76 -7.54
CA PRO A 77 2.12 -1.93 -7.59
C PRO A 77 1.48 -1.68 -6.21
N ARG A 78 1.74 -2.53 -5.20
CA ARG A 78 1.27 -2.29 -3.84
C ARG A 78 2.00 -1.18 -3.10
N HIS A 79 3.25 -0.90 -3.46
CA HIS A 79 3.95 0.26 -2.92
C HIS A 79 3.19 1.54 -3.26
N PHE A 80 2.46 1.56 -4.39
CA PHE A 80 1.52 2.62 -4.74
C PHE A 80 0.48 2.88 -3.65
N LEU A 81 -0.15 1.81 -3.16
CA LEU A 81 -1.21 1.91 -2.16
C LEU A 81 -0.71 2.56 -0.88
N ALA A 82 0.50 2.23 -0.44
CA ALA A 82 1.06 2.72 0.82
C ALA A 82 1.11 4.25 0.89
N HIS A 83 1.50 4.95 -0.18
CA HIS A 83 1.53 6.41 -0.20
C HIS A 83 0.26 7.04 -0.80
N SER A 84 -0.56 6.30 -1.54
CA SER A 84 -1.78 6.85 -2.10
C SER A 84 -2.96 6.88 -1.12
N HIS A 85 -2.94 6.04 -0.07
CA HIS A 85 -4.06 5.93 0.87
C HIS A 85 -4.34 7.22 1.67
N SER A 86 -3.32 8.06 1.90
CA SER A 86 -3.46 9.35 2.59
C SER A 86 -3.81 10.51 1.65
N LEU A 87 -3.85 10.28 0.34
CA LEU A 87 -4.15 11.32 -0.64
C LEU A 87 -5.65 11.49 -0.84
N SER A 88 -6.06 12.70 -1.23
CA SER A 88 -7.39 12.91 -1.78
C SER A 88 -7.58 12.08 -3.06
N ARG A 89 -8.83 11.78 -3.41
CA ARG A 89 -9.17 11.03 -4.64
C ARG A 89 -8.59 11.68 -5.90
N SER A 90 -8.59 13.01 -5.97
CA SER A 90 -8.05 13.78 -7.10
C SER A 90 -6.53 13.59 -7.23
N ARG A 91 -5.78 13.76 -6.14
CA ARG A 91 -4.33 13.60 -6.09
C ARG A 91 -3.89 12.16 -6.35
N ALA A 92 -4.60 11.18 -5.78
CA ALA A 92 -4.37 9.77 -6.09
C ALA A 92 -4.61 9.47 -7.59
N THR A 93 -5.65 10.05 -8.18
CA THR A 93 -5.95 9.90 -9.62
C THR A 93 -4.84 10.49 -10.49
N LEU A 94 -4.34 11.69 -10.15
CA LEU A 94 -3.19 12.28 -10.85
C LEU A 94 -1.98 11.37 -10.78
N LEU A 95 -1.67 10.85 -9.60
CA LEU A 95 -0.51 10.00 -9.39
C LEU A 95 -0.60 8.71 -10.22
N ILE A 96 -1.76 8.03 -10.23
CA ILE A 96 -2.00 6.85 -11.08
C ILE A 96 -1.79 7.19 -12.56
N ARG A 97 -2.35 8.32 -13.02
CA ARG A 97 -2.25 8.77 -14.43
C ARG A 97 -0.82 9.08 -14.83
N LEU A 98 -0.02 9.70 -13.96
CA LEU A 98 1.42 9.92 -14.17
C LEU A 98 2.20 8.59 -14.20
N THR A 99 1.94 7.69 -13.25
CA THR A 99 2.63 6.39 -13.15
C THR A 99 2.38 5.52 -14.38
N THR A 100 1.13 5.42 -14.83
CA THR A 100 0.73 4.66 -16.02
C THR A 100 1.02 5.38 -17.33
N GLY A 101 1.18 6.70 -17.31
CA GLY A 101 1.29 7.53 -18.51
C GLY A 101 -0.04 7.73 -19.23
N HIS A 102 -1.16 7.38 -18.60
CA HIS A 102 -2.52 7.57 -19.11
C HIS A 102 -3.04 8.95 -18.67
N ILE A 103 -2.34 9.99 -19.11
CA ILE A 103 -2.62 11.38 -18.77
C ILE A 103 -2.67 12.22 -20.03
N GLN A 104 -3.37 13.36 -20.01
CA GLN A 104 -3.60 14.23 -21.18
C GLN A 104 -2.33 15.00 -21.64
N LEU A 105 -1.21 14.30 -21.79
CA LEU A 105 -0.01 14.76 -22.48
C LEU A 105 -0.08 14.32 -23.95
N ARG A 106 0.57 15.05 -24.85
CA ARG A 106 0.46 14.87 -26.31
C ARG A 106 0.81 13.46 -26.77
N GLN A 107 1.80 12.78 -26.16
CA GLN A 107 2.11 11.39 -26.52
C GLN A 107 0.93 10.43 -26.30
N HIS A 108 0.16 10.61 -25.22
CA HIS A 108 -0.99 9.76 -24.92
C HIS A 108 -2.17 10.13 -25.83
N LEU A 109 -2.43 11.42 -26.03
CA LEU A 109 -3.48 11.90 -26.92
C LEU A 109 -3.25 11.44 -28.37
N PHE A 110 -2.00 11.51 -28.86
CA PHE A 110 -1.63 11.01 -30.19
C PHE A 110 -1.88 9.50 -30.32
N ARG A 111 -1.57 8.71 -29.29
CA ARG A 111 -1.87 7.26 -29.29
C ARG A 111 -3.37 6.98 -29.38
N LEU A 112 -4.20 7.84 -28.79
CA LEU A 112 -5.66 7.76 -28.86
C LEU A 112 -6.23 8.41 -30.13
N GLN A 113 -5.39 8.92 -31.05
CA GLN A 113 -5.80 9.65 -32.25
C GLN A 113 -6.63 10.92 -31.95
N LEU A 114 -6.39 11.54 -30.79
CA LEU A 114 -7.01 12.79 -30.35
C LEU A 114 -6.11 14.02 -30.58
N ALA A 115 -4.90 13.80 -31.10
CA ALA A 115 -3.94 14.84 -31.43
C ALA A 115 -3.18 14.41 -32.69
N ASP A 116 -2.84 15.38 -33.55
CA ASP A 116 -2.15 15.10 -34.82
C ASP A 116 -0.66 14.77 -34.64
N SER A 117 -0.08 15.13 -33.50
CA SER A 117 1.34 14.93 -33.22
C SER A 117 1.60 14.62 -31.74
N PRO A 118 2.56 13.73 -31.43
CA PRO A 118 2.96 13.48 -30.04
C PRO A 118 3.86 14.59 -29.47
N LYS A 119 4.34 15.54 -30.29
CA LYS A 119 5.25 16.61 -29.86
C LYS A 119 4.63 17.50 -28.79
N CYS A 120 5.44 17.90 -27.83
CA CYS A 120 5.07 18.88 -26.81
C CYS A 120 4.81 20.23 -27.46
N GLU A 121 3.61 20.78 -27.24
CA GLU A 121 3.22 22.08 -27.80
C GLU A 121 3.95 23.24 -27.12
N GLN A 122 4.43 23.04 -25.89
CA GLN A 122 5.07 24.10 -25.10
C GLN A 122 6.54 24.31 -25.48
N CYS A 123 7.26 23.24 -25.82
CA CYS A 123 8.68 23.34 -26.20
C CYS A 123 8.96 22.99 -27.66
N GLY A 124 8.09 22.24 -28.34
CA GLY A 124 8.24 21.85 -29.75
C GLY A 124 9.34 20.81 -30.05
N VAL A 125 10.17 20.43 -29.06
CA VAL A 125 11.40 19.64 -29.30
C VAL A 125 11.13 18.14 -29.41
N GLU A 126 10.50 17.54 -28.40
CA GLU A 126 10.33 16.10 -28.27
C GLU A 126 8.86 15.71 -28.05
N SER A 127 8.57 14.41 -28.14
CA SER A 127 7.28 13.87 -27.74
C SER A 127 6.98 14.15 -26.26
N GLU A 128 5.77 14.62 -25.97
CA GLU A 128 5.34 14.95 -24.61
C GLU A 128 4.98 13.69 -23.82
N THR A 129 5.99 13.05 -23.25
CA THR A 129 5.84 11.95 -22.29
C THR A 129 5.82 12.46 -20.85
N VAL A 130 5.45 11.60 -19.89
CA VAL A 130 5.57 11.94 -18.45
C VAL A 130 7.02 12.29 -18.08
N THR A 131 8.01 11.57 -18.62
CA THR A 131 9.43 11.86 -18.37
C THR A 131 9.88 13.17 -19.02
N HIS A 132 9.34 13.51 -20.20
CA HIS A 132 9.57 14.82 -20.80
C HIS A 132 9.00 15.93 -19.92
N TYR A 133 7.71 15.81 -19.57
CA TYR A 133 7.01 16.78 -18.72
C TYR A 133 7.70 16.99 -17.37
N LEU A 134 8.06 15.92 -16.66
CA LEU A 134 8.62 16.00 -15.31
C LEU A 134 10.10 16.39 -15.26
N PHE A 135 10.90 16.15 -16.32
CA PHE A 135 12.36 16.27 -16.22
C PHE A 135 13.05 17.04 -17.34
N ARG A 136 12.46 17.17 -18.53
CA ARG A 136 13.18 17.62 -19.73
C ARG A 136 12.58 18.83 -20.44
N CYS A 137 11.29 19.10 -20.26
CA CYS A 137 10.60 20.17 -20.98
C CYS A 137 11.19 21.54 -20.63
N GLN A 138 11.80 22.25 -21.59
CA GLN A 138 12.45 23.54 -21.31
C GLN A 138 11.47 24.60 -20.82
N HIS A 139 10.22 24.55 -21.29
CA HIS A 139 9.16 25.46 -20.85
C HIS A 139 8.90 25.39 -19.33
N TYR A 140 9.00 24.20 -18.72
CA TYR A 140 8.78 24.01 -17.28
C TYR A 140 10.07 24.02 -16.44
N ALA A 141 11.17 24.57 -16.96
CA ALA A 141 12.47 24.52 -16.29
C ALA A 141 12.47 25.28 -14.95
N VAL A 142 11.80 26.44 -14.89
CA VAL A 142 11.71 27.27 -13.67
C VAL A 142 10.96 26.53 -12.57
N GLN A 143 9.76 26.03 -12.86
CA GLN A 143 8.93 25.29 -11.91
C GLN A 143 9.63 24.00 -11.44
N ARG A 144 10.33 23.30 -12.34
CA ARG A 144 11.15 22.14 -11.95
C ARG A 144 12.27 22.54 -11.00
N GLY A 145 12.95 23.65 -11.27
CA GLY A 145 14.01 24.18 -10.43
C GLY A 145 13.51 24.44 -9.00
N GLU A 146 12.40 25.18 -8.91
CA GLU A 146 11.80 25.60 -7.65
C GLU A 146 11.28 24.42 -6.81
N HIS A 147 10.49 23.54 -7.43
CA HIS A 147 9.75 22.52 -6.69
C HIS A 147 10.47 21.18 -6.57
N LEU A 148 11.30 20.80 -7.55
CA LEU A 148 11.89 19.46 -7.63
C LEU A 148 13.41 19.48 -7.48
N ALA A 149 14.12 20.16 -8.38
CA ALA A 149 15.57 20.06 -8.48
C ALA A 149 16.31 20.67 -7.26
N SER A 150 15.75 21.72 -6.65
CA SER A 150 16.28 22.34 -5.43
C SER A 150 16.32 21.40 -4.23
N ARG A 151 15.54 20.31 -4.24
CA ARG A 151 15.38 19.38 -3.11
C ARG A 151 16.34 18.18 -3.16
N GLY A 152 17.14 18.07 -4.23
CA GLY A 152 18.18 17.05 -4.37
C GLY A 152 17.97 16.09 -5.55
N SER A 153 18.99 15.28 -5.82
CA SER A 153 19.06 14.41 -6.99
C SER A 153 17.99 13.31 -7.03
N ASP A 154 17.45 12.91 -5.88
CA ASP A 154 16.40 11.88 -5.82
C ASP A 154 15.10 12.36 -6.47
N PHE A 155 14.79 13.66 -6.42
CA PHE A 155 13.64 14.25 -7.09
C PHE A 155 13.72 14.18 -8.62
N LEU A 156 14.89 13.86 -9.18
CA LEU A 156 15.09 13.64 -10.61
C LEU A 156 14.88 12.17 -11.03
N LYS A 157 14.59 11.28 -10.07
CA LYS A 157 14.30 9.87 -10.31
C LYS A 157 12.78 9.67 -10.36
N LEU A 158 12.27 9.16 -11.47
CA LEU A 158 10.82 8.93 -11.67
C LEU A 158 10.21 8.05 -10.56
N ALA A 159 10.91 6.98 -10.17
CA ALA A 159 10.44 6.08 -9.12
C ALA A 159 10.30 6.77 -7.76
N PHE A 160 11.28 7.60 -7.38
CA PHE A 160 11.23 8.35 -6.13
C PHE A 160 10.11 9.39 -6.16
N LEU A 161 10.05 10.21 -7.22
CA LEU A 161 9.08 11.29 -7.33
C LEU A 161 7.63 10.80 -7.32
N LEU A 162 7.35 9.62 -7.90
CA LEU A 162 5.99 9.06 -7.98
C LEU A 162 5.63 8.11 -6.82
N HIS A 163 6.59 7.65 -6.01
CA HIS A 163 6.32 6.63 -4.99
C HIS A 163 6.85 6.92 -3.58
N ALA A 164 7.66 7.95 -3.38
CA ALA A 164 8.07 8.40 -2.05
C ALA A 164 7.05 9.40 -1.50
N SER A 165 6.46 9.12 -0.33
CA SER A 165 5.44 9.98 0.29
C SER A 165 5.94 11.42 0.51
N CYS A 166 7.21 11.59 0.88
CA CYS A 166 7.83 12.91 1.06
C CYS A 166 8.00 13.71 -0.24
N ALA A 167 8.00 13.04 -1.40
CA ALA A 167 8.17 13.68 -2.71
C ALA A 167 6.84 14.14 -3.32
N LEU A 168 5.70 13.66 -2.80
CA LEU A 168 4.39 13.89 -3.40
C LEU A 168 3.93 15.33 -3.28
N GLU A 169 4.06 15.98 -2.11
CA GLU A 169 3.69 17.40 -1.97
C GLU A 169 4.47 18.29 -2.96
N PRO A 170 5.82 18.20 -3.07
CA PRO A 170 6.56 18.93 -4.10
C PRO A 170 6.15 18.61 -5.54
N LEU A 171 5.80 17.35 -5.83
CA LEU A 171 5.27 16.97 -7.15
C LEU A 171 3.94 17.68 -7.44
N PHE A 172 3.04 17.73 -6.47
CA PHE A 172 1.75 18.40 -6.62
C PHE A 172 1.93 19.91 -6.78
N ASP A 173 2.80 20.53 -5.99
CA ASP A 173 3.14 21.95 -6.16
C ASP A 173 3.72 22.24 -7.55
N TYR A 174 4.61 21.37 -8.05
CA TYR A 174 5.13 21.46 -9.42
C TYR A 174 3.99 21.42 -10.45
N VAL A 175 3.07 20.47 -10.36
CA VAL A 175 1.94 20.35 -11.30
C VAL A 175 1.01 21.55 -11.21
N LYS A 176 0.80 22.10 -10.01
CA LYS A 176 0.03 23.33 -9.81
C LYS A 176 0.72 24.52 -10.47
N ALA A 177 2.03 24.68 -10.29
CA ALA A 177 2.82 25.77 -10.84
C ALA A 177 2.93 25.73 -12.37
N THR A 178 2.85 24.55 -12.99
CA THR A 178 2.82 24.42 -14.45
C THR A 178 1.47 24.78 -15.06
N GLY A 179 0.42 24.96 -14.24
CA GLY A 179 -0.95 25.17 -14.69
C GLY A 179 -1.60 23.94 -15.34
N ARG A 180 -0.95 22.77 -15.29
CA ARG A 180 -1.45 21.53 -15.90
C ARG A 180 -2.34 20.78 -14.90
N PHE A 181 -3.36 20.11 -15.43
CA PHE A 181 -4.21 19.20 -14.63
C PHE A 181 -4.84 19.85 -13.38
N ALA A 182 -5.23 21.13 -13.48
CA ALA A 182 -5.74 21.93 -12.35
C ALA A 182 -6.88 21.23 -11.58
N ASP A 183 -7.74 20.48 -12.26
CA ASP A 183 -8.83 19.71 -11.64
C ASP A 183 -8.36 18.60 -10.70
N LEU A 184 -7.13 18.13 -10.87
CA LEU A 184 -6.57 17.02 -10.08
C LEU A 184 -5.66 17.48 -8.93
N VAL A 185 -5.29 18.77 -8.89
CA VAL A 185 -4.38 19.35 -7.87
C VAL A 185 -5.08 20.41 -7.01
N ARG A 186 -6.41 20.31 -6.88
CA ARG A 186 -7.16 21.10 -5.91
C ARG A 186 -6.85 20.67 -4.48
#